data_AF-A0A0L8HMW5-F1
#
_entry.id   AF-A0A0L8HMW5-F1
#
_cell.length_a   1.000
_cell.length_b   1.000
_cell.length_c   1.000
_cell.angle_alpha   90.00
_cell.angle_beta   90.00
_cell.angle_gamma   90.00
#
_symmetry.space_group_name_H-M   'P 1'
#
loop_
_entity.id
_entity.type
_entity.pdbx_description
1 polymer ?
#
loop_
_entity_poly.entity_id
_entity_poly.type
_entity_poly.pdbx_seq_one_letter_code
_entity_poly.pdbx_strand_id
1 'polypeptide(L)'
;IVEYENRIRAYSTPDKIFRYFATLKVLNSETSEYEICMTPADFVRSITPGVKQPDGLGLDQFRKFDPKHEDYPELELGEHSIFYKLGQSGLISFSDYILLLTVLSTPQRNFEIAFQMFDLNGDGNVDAEEFEKVQQIVMNQTSMGMRHRDRSTTGNVNKGVSSALSTFFFGPDAKKKLTVENFLDFQLQLQREILQIEFERFVTEPGPNATIKEKEFGAILLAYAGLPDNKKVRMLKRVKKSYKDHSKGITLNEYIDFWKFLKSINDVDTALSFYHLAGVSIDKDDGQLSNKEFVHVMKQRVMRGLEKPKDTGFVKLINAMIKCAIYQTTSMFD
;
A
#
# COMPACT_ATOMS: atom_id res chain seq x y z
N ILE A 1 22.17 0.76 4.03
CA ILE A 1 21.08 1.73 3.73
C ILE A 1 19.74 1.01 3.52
N VAL A 2 19.63 0.08 2.56
CA VAL A 2 18.37 -0.63 2.27
C VAL A 2 17.73 -1.32 3.50
N GLU A 3 18.53 -2.00 4.34
CA GLU A 3 18.03 -2.60 5.59
C GLU A 3 17.49 -1.55 6.57
N TYR A 4 18.15 -0.40 6.67
CA TYR A 4 17.71 0.70 7.52
C TYR A 4 16.36 1.25 7.04
N GLU A 5 16.18 1.43 5.73
CA GLU A 5 14.92 1.87 5.13
C GLU A 5 13.81 0.84 5.31
N ASN A 6 14.11 -0.46 5.21
CA ASN A 6 13.14 -1.51 5.54
C ASN A 6 12.69 -1.43 6.99
N ARG A 7 13.60 -1.15 7.94
CA ARG A 7 13.23 -0.89 9.34
C ARG A 7 12.38 0.36 9.51
N ILE A 8 12.66 1.43 8.75
CA ILE A 8 11.81 2.63 8.74
C ILE A 8 10.38 2.27 8.32
N ARG A 9 10.21 1.61 7.17
CA ARG A 9 8.88 1.23 6.66
C ARG A 9 8.10 0.38 7.67
N ALA A 10 8.78 -0.61 8.26
CA ALA A 10 8.17 -1.57 9.16
C ALA A 10 7.79 -0.99 10.53
N TYR A 11 8.65 -0.15 11.13
CA TYR A 11 8.52 0.19 12.55
C TYR A 11 8.39 1.69 12.87
N SER A 12 8.64 2.58 11.91
CA SER A 12 8.51 4.02 12.15
C SER A 12 7.06 4.49 12.05
N THR A 13 6.80 5.64 12.67
CA THR A 13 5.51 6.34 12.55
C THR A 13 5.27 6.77 11.10
N PRO A 14 4.01 6.84 10.65
CA PRO A 14 3.68 7.36 9.31
C PRO A 14 4.29 8.73 9.03
N ASP A 15 4.30 9.65 10.01
CA ASP A 15 4.97 10.97 9.90
C ASP A 15 6.44 10.85 9.50
N LYS A 16 7.20 9.98 10.18
CA LYS A 16 8.62 9.81 9.91
C LYS A 16 8.85 9.14 8.55
N ILE A 17 8.00 8.19 8.16
CA ILE A 17 8.08 7.55 6.84
C ILE A 17 7.81 8.59 5.76
N PHE A 18 6.78 9.41 5.94
CA PHE A 18 6.45 10.48 5.01
C PHE A 18 7.63 11.43 4.81
N ARG A 19 8.17 12.00 5.89
CA ARG A 19 9.32 12.93 5.82
C ARG A 19 10.62 12.31 5.31
N TYR A 20 10.76 10.98 5.38
CA TYR A 20 11.93 10.28 4.85
C TYR A 20 11.84 10.06 3.34
N PHE A 21 10.66 9.67 2.85
CA PHE A 21 10.50 9.29 1.44
C PHE A 21 9.99 10.44 0.56
N ALA A 22 9.37 11.48 1.14
CA ALA A 22 9.02 12.69 0.42
C ALA A 22 10.28 13.35 -0.15
N THR A 23 10.17 13.84 -1.38
CA THR A 23 11.31 14.42 -2.11
C THR A 23 11.12 15.90 -2.42
N LEU A 24 9.89 16.42 -2.30
CA LEU A 24 9.54 17.78 -2.69
C LEU A 24 9.11 18.61 -1.48
N LYS A 25 9.53 19.87 -1.51
CA LYS A 25 9.05 20.92 -0.62
C LYS A 25 8.51 22.06 -1.48
N VAL A 26 7.19 22.12 -1.59
CA VAL A 26 6.46 22.93 -2.55
C VAL A 26 5.98 24.21 -1.90
N LEU A 27 6.18 25.35 -2.57
CA LEU A 27 5.64 26.62 -2.11
C LEU A 27 4.13 26.66 -2.38
N ASN A 28 3.33 26.75 -1.32
CA ASN A 28 1.90 26.95 -1.45
C ASN A 28 1.65 28.41 -1.89
N SER A 29 0.95 28.55 -3.02
CA SER A 29 0.70 29.84 -3.66
C SER A 29 -0.25 30.74 -2.89
N GLU A 30 -1.10 30.16 -2.02
CA GLU A 30 -2.11 30.88 -1.24
C GLU A 30 -1.57 31.32 0.12
N THR A 31 -0.80 30.44 0.79
CA THR A 31 -0.29 30.72 2.15
C THR A 31 1.14 31.28 2.15
N SER A 32 1.85 31.22 1.02
CA SER A 32 3.30 31.50 0.94
C SER A 32 4.16 30.64 1.88
N GLU A 33 3.61 29.53 2.37
CA GLU A 33 4.32 28.56 3.20
C GLU A 33 4.77 27.37 2.36
N TYR A 34 5.84 26.72 2.79
CA TYR A 34 6.30 25.50 2.13
C TYR A 34 5.64 24.26 2.75
N GLU A 35 5.03 23.44 1.91
CA GLU A 35 4.47 22.14 2.28
C GLU A 35 5.36 21.00 1.75
N ILE A 36 5.49 19.92 2.53
CA ILE A 36 6.25 18.74 2.13
C ILE A 36 5.30 17.82 1.36
N CYS A 37 5.70 17.41 0.16
CA CYS A 37 4.89 16.58 -0.72
C CYS A 37 5.67 15.36 -1.24
N MET A 38 4.92 14.29 -1.52
CA MET A 38 5.39 13.12 -2.24
C MET A 38 4.95 13.16 -3.70
N THR A 39 5.81 12.65 -4.58
CA THR A 39 5.35 12.17 -5.90
C THR A 39 4.70 10.79 -5.75
N PRO A 40 3.91 10.31 -6.72
CA PRO A 40 3.41 8.93 -6.71
C PRO A 40 4.53 7.89 -6.65
N ALA A 41 5.67 8.14 -7.31
CA ALA A 41 6.84 7.28 -7.24
C ALA A 41 7.42 7.19 -5.81
N ASP A 42 7.43 8.30 -5.08
CA ASP A 42 7.84 8.35 -3.66
C ASP A 42 6.87 7.59 -2.78
N PHE A 43 5.56 7.76 -3.01
CA PHE A 43 4.54 7.02 -2.29
C PHE A 43 4.73 5.50 -2.45
N VAL A 44 4.88 5.02 -3.69
CA VAL A 44 5.13 3.60 -3.97
C VAL A 44 6.44 3.14 -3.32
N ARG A 45 7.52 3.92 -3.42
CA ARG A 45 8.79 3.62 -2.74
C ARG A 45 8.67 3.59 -1.22
N SER A 46 7.79 4.40 -0.62
CA SER A 46 7.57 4.41 0.83
C SER A 46 6.94 3.11 1.33
N ILE A 47 6.18 2.40 0.48
CA ILE A 47 5.52 1.14 0.82
C ILE A 47 6.25 -0.10 0.30
N THR A 48 7.08 0.00 -0.75
CA THR A 48 7.81 -1.16 -1.32
C THR A 48 9.15 -1.43 -0.59
N PRO A 49 9.32 -2.58 0.09
CA PRO A 49 10.58 -2.96 0.71
C PRO A 49 11.70 -3.19 -0.31
N GLY A 50 12.95 -2.98 0.10
CA GLY A 50 14.14 -3.24 -0.74
C GLY A 50 14.47 -2.13 -1.75
N VAL A 51 13.59 -1.14 -1.91
CA VAL A 51 13.80 -0.01 -2.82
C VAL A 51 14.50 1.11 -2.07
N LYS A 52 15.60 1.64 -2.62
CA LYS A 52 16.38 2.70 -1.98
C LYS A 52 15.82 4.09 -2.30
N GLN A 53 15.89 5.02 -1.34
CA GLN A 53 15.73 6.45 -1.64
C GLN A 53 16.88 6.95 -2.55
N PRO A 54 16.64 7.87 -3.50
CA PRO A 54 17.70 8.41 -4.34
C PRO A 54 18.80 9.08 -3.51
N ASP A 55 20.02 9.06 -4.02
CA ASP A 55 21.15 9.68 -3.34
C ASP A 55 20.97 11.20 -3.23
N GLY A 56 21.40 11.77 -2.10
CA GLY A 56 21.19 13.20 -1.78
C GLY A 56 19.81 13.53 -1.22
N LEU A 57 18.94 12.54 -1.06
CA LEU A 57 17.64 12.64 -0.39
C LEU A 57 17.59 11.70 0.82
N GLY A 58 16.65 11.95 1.73
CA GLY A 58 16.53 11.21 2.98
C GLY A 58 15.65 11.95 3.97
N LEU A 59 15.86 11.71 5.27
CA LEU A 59 15.06 12.36 6.30
C LEU A 59 15.22 13.88 6.25
N ASP A 60 14.09 14.58 6.07
CA ASP A 60 14.02 16.04 6.07
C ASP A 60 14.91 16.71 5.00
N GLN A 61 15.21 15.98 3.91
CA GLN A 61 16.00 16.46 2.77
C GLN A 61 15.12 16.49 1.52
N PHE A 62 14.79 17.69 1.06
CA PHE A 62 13.82 17.92 -0.01
C PHE A 62 14.38 18.84 -1.09
N ARG A 63 13.92 18.64 -2.33
CA ARG A 63 14.07 19.59 -3.42
C ARG A 63 13.00 20.66 -3.26
N LYS A 64 13.42 21.92 -3.20
CA LYS A 64 12.46 23.03 -3.23
C LYS A 64 11.89 23.12 -4.63
N PHE A 65 10.59 23.33 -4.71
CA PHE A 65 9.89 23.45 -5.98
C PHE A 65 8.90 24.60 -5.89
N ASP A 66 8.91 25.47 -6.90
CA ASP A 66 7.94 26.54 -7.05
C ASP A 66 7.09 26.29 -8.29
N PRO A 67 5.80 25.91 -8.12
CA PRO A 67 4.91 25.61 -9.24
C PRO A 67 4.70 26.78 -10.23
N LYS A 68 5.01 28.02 -9.83
CA LYS A 68 4.86 29.21 -10.69
C LYS A 68 6.06 29.48 -11.59
N HIS A 69 7.23 28.96 -11.23
CA HIS A 69 8.51 29.34 -11.84
C HIS A 69 9.28 28.16 -12.44
N GLU A 70 8.95 26.94 -12.06
CA GLU A 70 9.59 25.73 -12.56
C GLU A 70 8.54 24.79 -13.16
N ASP A 71 8.84 24.23 -14.35
CA ASP A 71 8.05 23.12 -14.88
C ASP A 71 8.16 21.93 -13.94
N TYR A 72 7.03 21.26 -13.72
CA TYR A 72 6.95 20.12 -12.80
C TYR A 72 7.99 19.05 -13.18
N PRO A 73 8.80 18.57 -12.22
CA PRO A 73 9.79 17.54 -12.52
C PRO A 73 9.07 16.21 -12.81
N GLU A 74 8.98 15.86 -14.09
CA GLU A 74 8.67 14.50 -14.60
C GLU A 74 7.54 13.76 -13.87
N LEU A 75 6.37 14.39 -13.69
CA LEU A 75 5.15 13.62 -13.45
C LEU A 75 4.64 13.18 -14.82
N GLU A 76 5.22 12.11 -15.38
CA GLU A 76 4.67 11.37 -16.55
C GLU A 76 3.38 10.63 -16.17
N LEU A 77 2.50 11.28 -15.43
CA LEU A 77 1.19 10.76 -15.08
C LEU A 77 0.26 11.01 -16.26
N GLY A 78 -0.49 10.00 -16.66
CA GLY A 78 -1.57 10.19 -17.63
C GLY A 78 -2.66 11.10 -17.09
N GLU A 79 -3.35 11.83 -17.95
CA GLU A 79 -4.44 12.77 -17.61
C GLU A 79 -5.55 12.12 -16.76
N HIS A 80 -5.68 10.80 -16.81
CA HIS A 80 -6.68 10.03 -16.06
C HIS A 80 -6.16 9.40 -14.76
N SER A 81 -4.92 9.71 -14.35
CA SER A 81 -4.31 9.18 -13.13
C SER A 81 -5.13 9.57 -11.89
N ILE A 82 -5.31 8.60 -11.00
CA ILE A 82 -5.93 8.77 -9.69
C ILE A 82 -5.16 9.77 -8.83
N PHE A 83 -3.83 9.84 -9.00
CA PHE A 83 -2.99 10.76 -8.25
C PHE A 83 -3.27 12.21 -8.64
N TYR A 84 -3.61 12.51 -9.89
CA TYR A 84 -4.10 13.84 -10.29
C TYR A 84 -5.44 14.19 -9.67
N LYS A 85 -6.31 13.19 -9.44
CA LYS A 85 -7.62 13.40 -8.80
C LYS A 85 -7.49 13.63 -7.29
N LEU A 86 -6.38 13.18 -6.67
CA LEU A 86 -6.14 13.21 -5.24
C LEU A 86 -5.50 14.49 -4.72
N GLY A 87 -4.75 15.20 -5.55
CA GLY A 87 -3.98 16.35 -5.08
C GLY A 87 -3.73 17.40 -6.16
N GLN A 88 -3.32 18.58 -5.72
CA GLN A 88 -2.95 19.67 -6.63
C GLN A 88 -1.77 19.22 -7.50
N SER A 89 -1.98 19.09 -8.81
CA SER A 89 -0.97 18.68 -9.78
C SER A 89 -0.37 17.28 -9.57
N GLY A 90 -1.10 16.35 -8.94
CA GLY A 90 -0.63 14.96 -8.78
C GLY A 90 0.30 14.71 -7.60
N LEU A 91 0.50 15.72 -6.74
CA LEU A 91 1.29 15.61 -5.52
C LEU A 91 0.47 15.09 -4.34
N ILE A 92 1.13 14.35 -3.48
CA ILE A 92 0.52 13.69 -2.31
C ILE A 92 0.97 14.43 -1.06
N SER A 93 0.02 15.10 -0.39
CA SER A 93 0.24 15.71 0.92
C SER A 93 0.33 14.65 2.03
N PHE A 94 0.63 15.08 3.25
CA PHE A 94 0.63 14.16 4.38
C PHE A 94 -0.77 13.59 4.70
N SER A 95 -1.83 14.39 4.57
CA SER A 95 -3.21 13.92 4.76
C SER A 95 -3.59 12.88 3.70
N ASP A 96 -3.25 13.14 2.43
CA ASP A 96 -3.46 12.20 1.32
C ASP A 96 -2.69 10.90 1.56
N TYR A 97 -1.45 11.00 2.02
CA TYR A 97 -0.61 9.85 2.35
C TYR A 97 -1.28 8.91 3.36
N ILE A 98 -1.81 9.45 4.46
CA ILE A 98 -2.50 8.66 5.49
C ILE A 98 -3.77 8.00 4.93
N LEU A 99 -4.53 8.75 4.12
CA LEU A 99 -5.74 8.23 3.50
C LEU A 99 -5.43 7.10 2.52
N LEU A 100 -4.46 7.27 1.63
CA LEU A 100 -4.06 6.25 0.66
C LEU A 100 -3.56 4.98 1.37
N LEU A 101 -2.77 5.11 2.44
CA LEU A 101 -2.39 3.97 3.26
C LEU A 101 -3.61 3.26 3.87
N THR A 102 -4.57 4.02 4.38
CA THR A 102 -5.80 3.49 4.98
C THR A 102 -6.63 2.73 3.95
N VAL A 103 -6.82 3.29 2.76
CA VAL A 103 -7.53 2.68 1.63
C VAL A 103 -6.83 1.42 1.14
N LEU A 104 -5.51 1.41 1.05
CA LEU A 104 -4.75 0.23 0.59
C LEU A 104 -4.70 -0.90 1.61
N SER A 105 -4.68 -0.57 2.91
CA SER A 105 -4.58 -1.55 3.99
C SER A 105 -5.90 -2.19 4.40
N THR A 106 -7.03 -1.63 3.93
CA THR A 106 -8.37 -2.05 4.31
C THR A 106 -9.00 -2.93 3.21
N PRO A 107 -9.42 -4.17 3.51
CA PRO A 107 -10.12 -5.02 2.54
C PRO A 107 -11.43 -4.41 2.04
N GLN A 108 -11.84 -4.75 0.81
CA GLN A 108 -13.09 -4.27 0.18
C GLN A 108 -14.32 -4.52 1.07
N ARG A 109 -14.43 -5.73 1.64
CA ARG A 109 -15.52 -6.11 2.54
C ARG A 109 -15.67 -5.19 3.76
N ASN A 110 -14.57 -4.66 4.29
CA ASN A 110 -14.63 -3.75 5.43
C ASN A 110 -15.25 -2.41 5.03
N PHE A 111 -15.00 -1.94 3.80
CA PHE A 111 -15.66 -0.75 3.28
C PHE A 111 -17.13 -0.99 2.97
N GLU A 112 -17.50 -2.14 2.42
CA GLU A 112 -18.92 -2.51 2.23
C GLU A 112 -19.70 -2.47 3.54
N ILE A 113 -19.15 -3.08 4.59
CA ILE A 113 -19.77 -3.07 5.92
C ILE A 113 -19.81 -1.65 6.50
N ALA A 114 -18.72 -0.88 6.37
CA ALA A 114 -18.67 0.48 6.89
C ALA A 114 -19.70 1.39 6.19
N PHE A 115 -19.79 1.35 4.87
CA PHE A 115 -20.78 2.15 4.13
C PHE A 115 -22.21 1.76 4.54
N GLN A 116 -22.50 0.47 4.71
CA GLN A 116 -23.81 0.01 5.21
C GLN A 116 -24.09 0.40 6.66
N MET A 117 -23.06 0.51 7.50
CA MET A 117 -23.22 0.85 8.92
C MET A 117 -23.38 2.37 9.15
N PHE A 118 -22.76 3.19 8.31
CA PHE A 118 -22.73 4.66 8.45
C PHE A 118 -23.72 5.39 7.55
N ASP A 119 -24.36 4.70 6.62
CA ASP A 119 -25.53 5.19 5.91
C ASP A 119 -26.72 5.30 6.89
N LEU A 120 -26.83 6.45 7.55
CA LEU A 120 -27.84 6.69 8.60
C LEU A 120 -29.26 6.78 8.04
N ASN A 121 -29.38 7.08 6.75
CA ASN A 121 -30.67 7.29 6.08
C ASN A 121 -31.14 6.04 5.30
N GLY A 122 -30.26 5.04 5.12
CA GLY A 122 -30.55 3.75 4.50
C GLY A 122 -30.69 3.79 2.98
N ASP A 123 -30.18 4.83 2.31
CA ASP A 123 -30.28 5.01 0.85
C ASP A 123 -29.14 4.34 0.05
N GLY A 124 -28.21 3.69 0.74
CA GLY A 124 -27.05 3.00 0.19
C GLY A 124 -25.87 3.92 -0.13
N ASN A 125 -25.95 5.22 0.17
CA ASN A 125 -24.93 6.20 -0.14
C ASN A 125 -24.48 6.96 1.11
N VAL A 126 -23.25 7.48 1.02
CA VAL A 126 -22.58 8.17 2.12
C VAL A 126 -22.32 9.61 1.70
N ASP A 127 -22.70 10.58 2.53
CA ASP A 127 -22.35 11.99 2.32
C ASP A 127 -20.94 12.33 2.85
N ALA A 128 -20.51 13.59 2.69
CA ALA A 128 -19.16 14.00 3.08
C ALA A 128 -18.90 13.87 4.59
N GLU A 129 -19.89 14.15 5.44
CA GLU A 129 -19.76 14.09 6.90
C GLU A 129 -19.76 12.64 7.39
N GLU A 130 -20.60 11.79 6.80
CA GLU A 130 -20.63 10.36 7.07
C GLU A 130 -19.32 9.68 6.60
N PHE A 131 -18.78 10.08 5.45
CA PHE A 131 -17.52 9.55 4.94
C PHE A 131 -16.33 9.90 5.85
N GLU A 132 -16.30 11.09 6.45
CA GLU A 132 -15.27 11.44 7.41
C GLU A 132 -15.29 10.50 8.63
N LYS A 133 -16.48 10.14 9.12
CA LYS A 133 -16.63 9.15 10.21
C LYS A 133 -16.13 7.77 9.79
N VAL A 134 -16.48 7.32 8.59
CA VAL A 134 -15.98 6.07 8.00
C VAL A 134 -14.46 6.08 7.96
N GLN A 135 -13.84 7.13 7.43
CA GLN A 135 -12.40 7.28 7.35
C GLN A 135 -11.74 7.20 8.73
N GLN A 136 -12.26 7.94 9.72
CA GLN A 136 -11.70 7.96 11.07
C GLN A 136 -11.73 6.58 11.73
N ILE A 137 -12.82 5.84 11.57
CA ILE A 137 -12.99 4.51 12.17
C ILE A 137 -12.09 3.48 11.51
N VAL A 138 -12.06 3.45 10.18
CA VAL A 138 -11.20 2.54 9.43
C VAL A 138 -9.74 2.85 9.76
N MET A 139 -9.34 4.12 9.76
CA MET A 139 -7.99 4.55 10.14
C MET A 139 -7.61 4.05 11.54
N ASN A 140 -8.49 4.21 12.54
CA ASN A 140 -8.26 3.74 13.91
C ASN A 140 -8.12 2.21 14.05
N GLN A 141 -8.62 1.44 13.08
CA GLN A 141 -8.45 -0.02 13.05
C GLN A 141 -7.14 -0.45 12.35
N THR A 142 -6.56 0.40 11.51
CA THR A 142 -5.31 0.10 10.80
C THR A 142 -4.08 0.28 11.67
N SER A 143 -3.03 -0.50 11.40
CA SER A 143 -1.72 -0.37 12.05
C SER A 143 -1.09 1.02 11.84
N MET A 144 -1.39 1.66 10.70
CA MET A 144 -0.90 3.00 10.36
C MET A 144 -1.61 4.09 11.15
N GLY A 145 -2.95 4.06 11.21
CA GLY A 145 -3.72 5.07 11.93
C GLY A 145 -3.51 5.02 13.45
N MET A 146 -3.43 3.83 14.06
CA MET A 146 -3.12 3.72 15.51
C MET A 146 -1.75 4.31 15.91
N ARG A 147 -0.80 4.34 14.98
CA ARG A 147 0.54 4.93 15.19
C ARG A 147 0.62 6.39 14.78
N HIS A 148 -0.38 6.88 14.06
CA HIS A 148 -0.45 8.28 13.70
C HIS A 148 -0.83 9.10 14.93
N ARG A 149 -0.09 10.18 15.15
CA ARG A 149 -0.39 11.24 16.09
C ARG A 149 -0.04 12.54 15.40
N ASP A 150 -0.92 13.53 15.51
CA ASP A 150 -0.66 14.84 14.93
C ASP A 150 0.60 15.44 15.54
N ARG A 151 1.44 15.96 14.67
CA ARG A 151 2.70 16.58 15.06
C ARG A 151 2.77 17.99 14.49
N SER A 152 2.17 18.93 15.21
CA SER A 152 2.18 20.35 14.84
C SER A 152 3.59 20.92 14.67
N THR A 153 4.60 20.35 15.37
CA THR A 153 6.01 20.74 15.23
C THR A 153 6.63 20.42 13.87
N THR A 154 6.10 19.44 13.14
CA THR A 154 6.56 19.10 11.78
C THR A 154 5.61 19.61 10.69
N GLY A 155 4.49 20.25 11.06
CA GLY A 155 3.43 20.66 10.13
C GLY A 155 2.58 19.52 9.60
N ASN A 156 2.95 18.26 9.90
CA ASN A 156 2.24 17.06 9.46
C ASN A 156 1.09 16.74 10.42
N VAL A 157 -0.02 17.39 10.16
CA VAL A 157 -1.30 17.19 10.85
C VAL A 157 -2.26 16.57 9.85
N ASN A 158 -3.02 15.55 10.25
CA ASN A 158 -4.07 15.03 9.41
C ASN A 158 -5.22 16.04 9.38
N LYS A 159 -5.33 16.78 8.27
CA LYS A 159 -6.37 17.80 8.07
C LYS A 159 -7.70 17.22 7.59
N GLY A 160 -7.85 15.88 7.60
CA GLY A 160 -9.04 15.19 7.06
C GLY A 160 -8.90 14.89 5.58
N VAL A 161 -10.04 14.74 4.88
CA VAL A 161 -10.08 14.53 3.43
C VAL A 161 -9.52 15.77 2.74
N SER A 162 -8.56 15.59 1.82
CA SER A 162 -8.06 16.73 1.03
C SER A 162 -9.18 17.36 0.21
N SER A 163 -9.07 18.66 -0.06
CA SER A 163 -10.06 19.39 -0.86
C SER A 163 -10.25 18.75 -2.25
N ALA A 164 -9.17 18.26 -2.85
CA ALA A 164 -9.20 17.59 -4.15
C ALA A 164 -10.01 16.29 -4.11
N LEU A 165 -9.78 15.43 -3.10
CA LEU A 165 -10.51 14.17 -3.00
C LEU A 165 -11.96 14.36 -2.56
N SER A 166 -12.22 15.34 -1.69
CA SER A 166 -13.58 15.72 -1.32
C SER A 166 -14.36 16.20 -2.56
N THR A 167 -13.73 17.04 -3.39
CA THR A 167 -14.31 17.47 -4.67
C THR A 167 -14.52 16.30 -5.63
N PHE A 168 -13.60 15.34 -5.66
CA PHE A 168 -13.72 14.15 -6.52
C PHE A 168 -14.91 13.27 -6.15
N PHE A 169 -15.10 12.99 -4.86
CA PHE A 169 -16.20 12.14 -4.40
C PHE A 169 -17.54 12.87 -4.32
N PHE A 170 -17.55 14.08 -3.75
CA PHE A 170 -18.76 14.81 -3.37
C PHE A 170 -19.06 16.04 -4.26
N GLY A 171 -18.22 16.31 -5.25
CA GLY A 171 -18.38 17.47 -6.15
C GLY A 171 -17.95 18.80 -5.51
N PRO A 172 -17.92 19.90 -6.29
CA PRO A 172 -17.47 21.21 -5.80
C PRO A 172 -18.33 21.80 -4.69
N ASP A 173 -19.60 21.39 -4.62
CA ASP A 173 -20.57 21.84 -3.63
C ASP A 173 -20.76 20.85 -2.47
N ALA A 174 -20.01 19.73 -2.47
CA ALA A 174 -20.08 18.65 -1.48
C ALA A 174 -21.47 18.01 -1.31
N LYS A 175 -22.36 18.11 -2.31
CA LYS A 175 -23.72 17.57 -2.24
C LYS A 175 -23.90 16.22 -2.93
N LYS A 176 -22.97 15.85 -3.81
CA LYS A 176 -23.03 14.54 -4.47
C LYS A 176 -22.80 13.46 -3.42
N LYS A 177 -23.63 12.42 -3.40
CA LYS A 177 -23.44 11.28 -2.51
C LYS A 177 -22.47 10.27 -3.10
N LEU A 178 -21.69 9.62 -2.25
CA LEU A 178 -20.72 8.59 -2.63
C LEU A 178 -21.33 7.20 -2.45
N THR A 179 -21.39 6.43 -3.54
CA THR A 179 -21.78 5.02 -3.50
C THR A 179 -20.59 4.15 -3.08
N VAL A 180 -20.87 3.00 -2.47
CA VAL A 180 -19.83 1.99 -2.18
C VAL A 180 -19.13 1.53 -3.46
N GLU A 181 -19.86 1.34 -4.56
CA GLU A 181 -19.31 0.89 -5.85
C GLU A 181 -18.27 1.87 -6.41
N ASN A 182 -18.58 3.17 -6.39
CA ASN A 182 -17.66 4.21 -6.86
C ASN A 182 -16.40 4.27 -5.99
N PHE A 183 -16.54 4.05 -4.68
CA PHE A 183 -15.41 4.01 -3.77
C PHE A 183 -14.53 2.76 -3.97
N LEU A 184 -15.14 1.60 -4.20
CA LEU A 184 -14.42 0.36 -4.51
C LEU A 184 -13.70 0.43 -5.86
N ASP A 185 -14.30 1.10 -6.84
CA ASP A 185 -13.66 1.38 -8.13
C ASP A 185 -12.46 2.33 -7.97
N PHE A 186 -12.60 3.39 -7.15
CA PHE A 186 -11.46 4.23 -6.76
C PHE A 186 -10.32 3.42 -6.13
N GLN A 187 -10.64 2.51 -5.19
CA GLN A 187 -9.64 1.64 -4.57
C GLN A 187 -8.95 0.73 -5.61
N LEU A 188 -9.71 0.19 -6.56
CA LEU A 188 -9.19 -0.67 -7.64
C LEU A 188 -8.25 0.11 -8.57
N GLN A 189 -8.64 1.33 -8.98
CA GLN A 189 -7.82 2.22 -9.82
C GLN A 189 -6.50 2.56 -9.12
N LEU A 190 -6.55 2.92 -7.83
CA LEU A 190 -5.37 3.17 -7.02
C LEU A 190 -4.43 1.96 -6.94
N GLN A 191 -4.97 0.78 -6.71
CA GLN A 191 -4.17 -0.45 -6.70
C GLN A 191 -3.50 -0.70 -8.05
N ARG A 192 -4.23 -0.51 -9.16
CA ARG A 192 -3.72 -0.69 -10.53
C ARG A 192 -2.58 0.28 -10.84
N GLU A 193 -2.72 1.55 -10.51
CA GLU A 193 -1.65 2.54 -10.77
C GLU A 193 -0.40 2.28 -9.93
N ILE A 194 -0.55 1.84 -8.68
CA ILE A 194 0.63 1.45 -7.91
C ILE A 194 1.33 0.23 -8.53
N LEU A 195 0.56 -0.75 -9.04
CA LEU A 195 1.14 -1.88 -9.75
C LEU A 195 1.88 -1.42 -11.00
N GLN A 196 1.33 -0.47 -11.75
CA GLN A 196 1.97 0.12 -12.92
C GLN A 196 3.29 0.81 -12.55
N ILE A 197 3.30 1.67 -11.54
CA ILE A 197 4.53 2.34 -11.06
C ILE A 197 5.57 1.31 -10.56
N GLU A 198 5.13 0.23 -9.89
CA GLU A 198 6.03 -0.86 -9.48
C GLU A 198 6.63 -1.61 -10.68
N PHE A 199 5.85 -1.81 -11.75
CA PHE A 199 6.29 -2.48 -12.98
C PHE A 199 7.26 -1.61 -13.79
N GLU A 200 6.89 -0.35 -14.04
CA GLU A 200 7.66 0.63 -14.84
C GLU A 200 9.05 0.86 -14.26
N ARG A 201 9.22 0.78 -12.94
CA ARG A 201 10.53 0.85 -12.27
C ARG A 201 11.55 -0.17 -12.79
N PHE A 202 11.09 -1.32 -13.31
CA PHE A 202 11.95 -2.38 -13.83
C PHE A 202 11.99 -2.43 -15.36
N VAL A 203 11.22 -1.60 -16.04
CA VAL A 203 11.25 -1.48 -17.50
C VAL A 203 12.55 -0.81 -17.90
N THR A 204 13.30 -1.47 -18.78
CA THR A 204 14.57 -0.93 -19.32
C THR A 204 14.34 -0.13 -20.59
N GLU A 205 13.37 -0.54 -21.41
CA GLU A 205 13.02 0.08 -22.68
C GLU A 205 11.53 0.47 -22.64
N PRO A 206 11.22 1.77 -22.44
CA PRO A 206 9.85 2.25 -22.41
C PRO A 206 9.22 2.13 -23.80
N GLY A 207 7.94 1.77 -23.83
CA GLY A 207 7.18 1.64 -25.07
C GLY A 207 5.88 0.86 -24.87
N PRO A 208 5.00 0.80 -25.89
CA PRO A 208 3.71 0.11 -25.78
C PRO A 208 3.84 -1.40 -25.50
N ASN A 209 5.00 -2.00 -25.84
CA ASN A 209 5.32 -3.41 -25.59
C ASN A 209 6.41 -3.56 -24.51
N ALA A 210 6.48 -2.61 -23.56
CA ALA A 210 7.42 -2.68 -22.46
C ALA A 210 7.26 -3.99 -21.68
N THR A 211 8.39 -4.66 -21.43
CA THR A 211 8.44 -5.88 -20.63
C THR A 211 9.48 -5.77 -19.53
N ILE A 212 9.25 -6.50 -18.44
CA ILE A 212 10.25 -6.76 -17.40
C ILE A 212 10.78 -8.18 -17.57
N LYS A 213 12.04 -8.47 -17.19
CA LYS A 213 12.54 -9.84 -17.25
C LYS A 213 12.00 -10.66 -16.08
N GLU A 214 12.08 -11.99 -16.21
CA GLU A 214 11.48 -12.94 -15.27
C GLU A 214 12.10 -12.82 -13.87
N LYS A 215 13.38 -12.45 -13.80
CA LYS A 215 14.07 -12.21 -12.53
C LYS A 215 13.48 -11.00 -11.79
N GLU A 216 13.19 -9.91 -12.50
CA GLU A 216 12.61 -8.69 -11.95
C GLU A 216 11.19 -8.94 -11.45
N PHE A 217 10.36 -9.67 -12.23
CA PHE A 217 9.06 -10.13 -11.76
C PHE A 217 9.17 -10.99 -10.48
N GLY A 218 10.12 -11.94 -10.45
CA GLY A 218 10.41 -12.71 -9.25
C GLY A 218 10.81 -11.84 -8.06
N ALA A 219 11.58 -10.77 -8.28
CA ALA A 219 11.98 -9.84 -7.22
C ALA A 219 10.79 -9.04 -6.68
N ILE A 220 9.89 -8.60 -7.57
CA ILE A 220 8.62 -7.95 -7.20
C ILE A 220 7.81 -8.88 -6.30
N LEU A 221 7.57 -10.13 -6.71
CA LEU A 221 6.78 -11.08 -5.90
C LEU A 221 7.39 -11.34 -4.52
N LEU A 222 8.73 -11.39 -4.43
CA LEU A 222 9.44 -11.67 -3.18
C LEU A 222 9.65 -10.44 -2.28
N ALA A 223 9.29 -9.23 -2.72
CA ALA A 223 9.56 -7.99 -1.99
C ALA A 223 8.96 -8.02 -0.57
N TYR A 224 7.71 -8.48 -0.45
CA TYR A 224 6.95 -8.50 0.81
C TYR A 224 6.99 -9.85 1.53
N ALA A 225 7.69 -10.84 0.97
CA ALA A 225 7.68 -12.22 1.42
C ALA A 225 8.24 -12.47 2.84
N GLY A 226 8.88 -11.46 3.46
CA GLY A 226 9.54 -11.61 4.78
C GLY A 226 10.71 -12.60 4.80
N LEU A 227 11.14 -13.10 3.63
CA LEU A 227 12.20 -14.10 3.53
C LEU A 227 13.59 -13.48 3.77
N PRO A 228 14.54 -14.24 4.34
CA PRO A 228 15.93 -13.82 4.41
C PRO A 228 16.51 -13.52 3.03
N ASP A 229 17.37 -12.50 2.92
CA ASP A 229 17.93 -12.07 1.64
C ASP A 229 18.73 -13.18 0.95
N ASN A 230 19.44 -14.03 1.71
CA ASN A 230 20.13 -15.21 1.19
C ASN A 230 19.18 -16.23 0.52
N LYS A 231 17.93 -16.35 1.00
CA LYS A 231 16.91 -17.21 0.37
C LYS A 231 16.38 -16.54 -0.90
N LYS A 232 16.07 -15.24 -0.86
CA LYS A 232 15.64 -14.46 -2.04
C LYS A 232 16.67 -14.53 -3.17
N VAL A 233 17.95 -14.27 -2.88
CA VAL A 233 19.04 -14.33 -3.88
C VAL A 233 19.14 -15.71 -4.51
N ARG A 234 19.02 -16.80 -3.73
CA ARG A 234 19.02 -18.17 -4.27
C ARG A 234 17.83 -18.41 -5.20
N MET A 235 16.61 -17.98 -4.81
CA MET A 235 15.42 -18.11 -5.65
C MET A 235 15.56 -17.35 -6.97
N LEU A 236 16.02 -16.10 -6.93
CA LEU A 236 16.23 -15.27 -8.12
C LEU A 236 17.33 -15.82 -9.03
N LYS A 237 18.39 -16.44 -8.47
CA LYS A 237 19.41 -17.14 -9.26
C LYS A 237 18.83 -18.33 -10.03
N ARG A 238 17.87 -19.07 -9.44
CA ARG A 238 17.18 -20.17 -10.15
C ARG A 238 16.32 -19.65 -11.30
N VAL A 239 15.56 -18.58 -11.08
CA VAL A 239 14.78 -17.93 -12.16
C VAL A 239 15.70 -17.49 -13.29
N LYS A 240 16.78 -16.77 -12.97
CA LYS A 240 17.77 -16.35 -13.98
C LYS A 240 18.38 -17.53 -14.76
N LYS A 241 18.63 -18.66 -14.10
CA LYS A 241 19.16 -19.87 -14.75
C LYS A 241 18.12 -20.52 -15.66
N SER A 242 16.86 -20.60 -15.22
CA SER A 242 15.77 -21.25 -15.96
C SER A 242 15.41 -20.52 -17.25
N TYR A 243 15.49 -19.18 -17.25
CA TYR A 243 15.11 -18.34 -18.38
C TYR A 243 16.32 -17.75 -19.13
N LYS A 244 17.54 -18.27 -18.89
CA LYS A 244 18.78 -17.71 -19.46
C LYS A 244 18.74 -17.66 -21.00
N ASP A 245 18.30 -18.75 -21.63
CA ASP A 245 18.37 -18.93 -23.08
C ASP A 245 17.01 -18.70 -23.78
N HIS A 246 15.93 -18.49 -23.02
CA HIS A 246 14.55 -18.37 -23.53
C HIS A 246 13.76 -17.28 -22.79
N SER A 247 14.40 -16.15 -22.48
CA SER A 247 13.72 -15.01 -21.85
C SER A 247 12.68 -14.45 -22.81
N LYS A 248 11.42 -14.40 -22.36
CA LYS A 248 10.28 -13.87 -23.12
C LYS A 248 9.90 -12.47 -22.63
N GLY A 249 10.26 -12.15 -21.39
CA GLY A 249 9.77 -10.96 -20.71
C GLY A 249 8.32 -11.13 -20.27
N ILE A 250 7.88 -10.22 -19.41
CA ILE A 250 6.53 -10.19 -18.85
C ILE A 250 5.97 -8.80 -19.12
N THR A 251 4.81 -8.77 -19.77
CA THR A 251 4.08 -7.55 -20.10
C THR A 251 3.33 -6.99 -18.90
N LEU A 252 2.93 -5.71 -18.97
CA LEU A 252 2.11 -5.08 -17.92
C LEU A 252 0.76 -5.80 -17.74
N ASN A 253 0.15 -6.26 -18.83
CA ASN A 253 -1.14 -6.97 -18.78
C ASN A 253 -1.01 -8.32 -18.06
N GLU A 254 0.01 -9.12 -18.38
CA GLU A 254 0.27 -10.38 -17.68
C GLU A 254 0.56 -10.15 -16.19
N TYR A 255 1.29 -9.08 -15.87
CA TYR A 255 1.56 -8.70 -14.49
C TYR A 255 0.27 -8.33 -13.72
N ILE A 256 -0.61 -7.53 -14.33
CA ILE A 256 -1.89 -7.14 -13.75
C ILE A 256 -2.82 -8.37 -13.61
N ASP A 257 -2.89 -9.23 -14.60
CA ASP A 257 -3.74 -10.43 -14.57
C ASP A 257 -3.27 -11.43 -13.51
N PHE A 258 -1.95 -11.60 -13.34
CA PHE A 258 -1.42 -12.37 -12.23
C PHE A 258 -1.81 -11.76 -10.88
N TRP A 259 -1.76 -10.43 -10.75
CA TRP A 259 -2.21 -9.78 -9.52
C TRP A 259 -3.72 -9.94 -9.27
N LYS A 260 -4.57 -9.90 -10.30
CA LYS A 260 -6.01 -10.21 -10.17
C LYS A 260 -6.21 -11.62 -9.62
N PHE A 261 -5.45 -12.59 -10.13
CA PHE A 261 -5.44 -13.95 -9.58
C PHE A 261 -5.06 -13.98 -8.10
N LEU A 262 -4.07 -13.19 -7.67
CA LEU A 262 -3.67 -13.12 -6.26
C LEU A 262 -4.77 -12.56 -5.33
N LYS A 263 -5.72 -11.77 -5.83
CA LYS A 263 -6.87 -11.31 -5.01
C LYS A 263 -7.70 -12.50 -4.49
N SER A 264 -7.72 -13.61 -5.22
CA SER A 264 -8.41 -14.86 -4.85
C SER A 264 -7.49 -15.90 -4.21
N ILE A 265 -6.35 -15.50 -3.63
CA ILE A 265 -5.37 -16.44 -3.08
C ILE A 265 -5.92 -17.34 -1.95
N ASN A 266 -6.96 -16.89 -1.22
CA ASN A 266 -7.62 -17.70 -0.19
C ASN A 266 -8.40 -18.88 -0.80
N ASP A 267 -9.01 -18.67 -1.96
CA ASP A 267 -9.74 -19.72 -2.68
C ASP A 267 -8.74 -20.71 -3.29
N VAL A 268 -7.63 -20.19 -3.83
CA VAL A 268 -6.51 -20.99 -4.36
C VAL A 268 -5.88 -21.86 -3.27
N ASP A 269 -5.69 -21.34 -2.06
CA ASP A 269 -5.19 -22.08 -0.89
C ASP A 269 -6.08 -23.29 -0.57
N THR A 270 -7.39 -23.08 -0.59
CA THR A 270 -8.39 -24.14 -0.39
C THR A 270 -8.31 -25.18 -1.51
N ALA A 271 -8.24 -24.75 -2.76
CA ALA A 271 -8.14 -25.64 -3.91
C ALA A 271 -6.85 -26.48 -3.87
N LEU A 272 -5.69 -25.86 -3.64
CA LEU A 272 -4.40 -26.55 -3.52
C LEU A 272 -4.41 -27.57 -2.37
N SER A 273 -5.07 -27.24 -1.27
CA SER A 273 -5.26 -28.16 -0.14
C SER A 273 -6.06 -29.40 -0.56
N PHE A 274 -7.14 -29.23 -1.34
CA PHE A 274 -7.91 -30.35 -1.89
C PHE A 274 -7.11 -31.18 -2.88
N TYR A 275 -6.32 -30.57 -3.77
CA TYR A 275 -5.44 -31.31 -4.68
C TYR A 275 -4.42 -32.17 -3.93
N HIS A 276 -3.84 -31.63 -2.86
CA HIS A 276 -2.90 -32.38 -2.01
C HIS A 276 -3.60 -33.53 -1.27
N LEU A 277 -4.80 -33.30 -0.72
CA LEU A 277 -5.60 -34.34 -0.07
C LEU A 277 -6.04 -35.45 -1.04
N ALA A 278 -6.24 -35.11 -2.32
CA ALA A 278 -6.56 -36.07 -3.38
C ALA A 278 -5.33 -36.89 -3.86
N GLY A 279 -4.17 -36.72 -3.24
CA GLY A 279 -2.96 -37.50 -3.55
C GLY A 279 -2.20 -37.01 -4.78
N VAL A 280 -2.53 -35.82 -5.31
CA VAL A 280 -1.74 -35.20 -6.38
C VAL A 280 -0.55 -34.47 -5.75
N SER A 281 0.65 -35.03 -5.88
CA SER A 281 1.88 -34.36 -5.43
C SER A 281 2.22 -33.21 -6.37
N ILE A 282 1.84 -31.99 -5.96
CA ILE A 282 2.30 -30.75 -6.60
C ILE A 282 3.68 -30.35 -6.05
N ASP A 283 4.00 -30.77 -4.83
CA ASP A 283 5.34 -30.65 -4.25
C ASP A 283 6.27 -31.64 -4.96
N LYS A 284 7.01 -31.17 -5.94
CA LYS A 284 8.17 -31.90 -6.45
C LYS A 284 9.28 -31.77 -5.40
N ASP A 285 9.86 -32.91 -5.00
CA ASP A 285 11.08 -33.01 -4.18
C ASP A 285 12.34 -32.49 -4.94
N ASP A 286 12.21 -31.41 -5.69
CA ASP A 286 13.23 -30.79 -6.54
C ASP A 286 13.71 -29.42 -6.00
N GLY A 287 13.26 -29.03 -4.81
CA GLY A 287 13.56 -27.73 -4.19
C GLY A 287 12.62 -26.59 -4.61
N GLN A 288 11.41 -26.94 -5.05
CA GLN A 288 10.28 -26.03 -5.25
C GLN A 288 9.66 -25.54 -3.92
N LEU A 289 8.90 -24.44 -4.03
CA LEU A 289 8.25 -23.75 -2.91
C LEU A 289 7.03 -24.57 -2.48
N SER A 290 6.94 -25.00 -1.22
CA SER A 290 5.77 -25.77 -0.78
C SER A 290 4.48 -24.96 -0.98
N ASN A 291 3.34 -25.62 -1.19
CA ASN A 291 2.03 -24.95 -1.34
C ASN A 291 1.79 -23.92 -0.22
N LYS A 292 2.14 -24.27 1.02
CA LYS A 292 2.03 -23.38 2.19
C LYS A 292 2.95 -22.17 2.09
N GLU A 293 4.20 -22.37 1.66
CA GLU A 293 5.14 -21.27 1.45
C GLU A 293 4.68 -20.36 0.31
N PHE A 294 4.19 -20.91 -0.81
CA PHE A 294 3.65 -20.14 -1.93
C PHE A 294 2.49 -19.26 -1.48
N VAL A 295 1.48 -19.86 -0.87
CA VAL A 295 0.30 -19.16 -0.36
C VAL A 295 0.71 -18.09 0.66
N HIS A 296 1.61 -18.42 1.59
CA HIS A 296 2.08 -17.45 2.59
C HIS A 296 2.73 -16.22 1.93
N VAL A 297 3.65 -16.43 0.99
CA VAL A 297 4.32 -15.34 0.27
C VAL A 297 3.31 -14.50 -0.51
N MET A 298 2.36 -15.15 -1.19
CA MET A 298 1.33 -14.45 -1.95
C MET A 298 0.37 -13.66 -1.07
N LYS A 299 -0.07 -14.19 0.07
CA LYS A 299 -0.89 -13.46 1.06
C LYS A 299 -0.17 -12.21 1.58
N GLN A 300 1.12 -12.34 1.92
CA GLN A 300 1.94 -11.19 2.34
C GLN A 300 2.11 -10.14 1.23
N ARG A 301 2.24 -10.58 -0.03
CA ARG A 301 2.31 -9.69 -1.20
C ARG A 301 1.01 -8.92 -1.41
N VAL A 302 -0.15 -9.57 -1.30
CA VAL A 302 -1.46 -8.92 -1.45
C VAL A 302 -1.66 -7.82 -0.42
N MET A 303 -1.30 -8.08 0.83
CA MET A 303 -1.47 -7.12 1.94
C MET A 303 -0.34 -6.08 2.04
N ARG A 304 0.72 -6.23 1.24
CA ARG A 304 1.89 -5.32 1.16
C ARG A 304 2.61 -5.09 2.50
N GLY A 305 2.42 -5.99 3.47
CA GLY A 305 2.97 -5.86 4.82
C GLY A 305 2.39 -4.70 5.64
N LEU A 306 1.30 -4.08 5.18
CA LEU A 306 0.60 -3.01 5.89
C LEU A 306 -0.22 -3.55 7.08
N GLU A 307 -0.55 -4.84 7.08
CA GLU A 307 -1.28 -5.50 8.16
C GLU A 307 -0.43 -5.73 9.41
N LYS A 308 0.91 -5.68 9.29
CA LYS A 308 1.79 -5.97 10.42
C LYS A 308 1.68 -4.89 11.49
N PRO A 309 1.52 -5.27 12.77
CA PRO A 309 1.51 -4.30 13.85
C PRO A 309 2.88 -3.62 13.90
N LYS A 310 2.85 -2.28 13.95
CA LYS A 310 4.05 -1.45 14.10
C LYS A 310 4.49 -1.32 15.56
N ASP A 311 3.88 -2.09 16.46
CA ASP A 311 4.18 -2.10 17.90
C ASP A 311 4.97 -3.34 18.31
N THR A 312 5.55 -3.26 19.50
CA THR A 312 6.34 -4.36 20.08
C THR A 312 5.44 -5.53 20.52
N GLY A 313 4.11 -5.42 20.37
CA GLY A 313 3.14 -6.40 20.85
C GLY A 313 3.06 -6.57 22.37
N PHE A 314 4.00 -6.01 23.13
CA PHE A 314 4.16 -6.23 24.58
C PHE A 314 2.91 -5.86 25.39
N VAL A 315 2.31 -4.70 25.12
CA VAL A 315 1.09 -4.25 25.82
C VAL A 315 -0.09 -5.16 25.48
N LYS A 316 -0.22 -5.61 24.22
CA LYS A 316 -1.27 -6.55 23.81
C LYS A 316 -1.09 -7.91 24.50
N LEU A 317 0.15 -8.38 24.61
CA LEU A 317 0.48 -9.63 25.30
C LEU A 317 0.13 -9.54 26.79
N ILE A 318 0.52 -8.47 27.48
CA ILE A 318 0.15 -8.25 28.89
C ILE A 318 -1.37 -8.21 29.06
N ASN A 319 -2.07 -7.43 28.24
CA ASN A 319 -3.53 -7.34 28.31
C ASN A 319 -4.21 -8.68 28.06
N ALA A 320 -3.70 -9.48 27.12
CA ALA A 320 -4.18 -10.83 26.88
C ALA A 320 -3.94 -11.75 28.09
N MET A 321 -2.74 -11.72 28.68
CA MET A 321 -2.42 -12.49 29.87
C MET A 321 -3.31 -12.10 31.06
N ILE A 322 -3.55 -10.81 31.29
CA ILE A 322 -4.45 -10.32 32.34
C ILE A 322 -5.89 -10.83 32.10
N LYS A 323 -6.40 -10.73 30.86
CA LYS A 323 -7.74 -11.24 30.54
C LYS A 323 -7.86 -12.76 30.74
N CYS A 324 -6.85 -13.53 30.33
CA CYS A 324 -6.83 -14.98 30.55
C CYS A 324 -6.75 -15.31 32.04
N ALA A 325 -5.96 -14.57 32.82
CA ALA A 325 -5.86 -14.75 34.26
C ALA A 325 -7.19 -14.45 34.96
N ILE A 326 -7.86 -13.35 34.59
CA ILE A 326 -9.20 -13.01 35.10
C ILE A 326 -10.18 -14.14 34.76
N TYR A 327 -10.21 -14.59 33.51
CA TYR A 327 -11.11 -15.66 33.08
C TYR A 327 -10.88 -16.97 33.85
N GLN A 328 -9.62 -17.37 34.06
CA GLN A 328 -9.28 -18.54 34.86
C GLN A 328 -9.69 -18.38 36.33
N THR A 329 -9.52 -17.19 36.91
CA THR A 329 -9.98 -16.93 38.28
C THR A 329 -11.50 -16.96 38.38
N THR A 330 -12.24 -16.37 37.45
CA THR A 330 -13.71 -16.40 37.45
C THR A 330 -14.24 -17.83 37.29
N SER A 331 -13.62 -18.65 36.42
CA SER A 331 -13.98 -20.08 36.29
C SER A 331 -13.59 -20.96 37.49
N MET A 332 -12.75 -20.46 38.41
CA MET A 332 -12.41 -21.16 39.66
C MET A 332 -13.36 -20.80 40.81
N PHE A 333 -14.12 -19.71 40.69
CA PHE A 333 -15.07 -19.25 41.70
C PHE A 333 -16.54 -19.52 41.33
N ASP A 334 -16.80 -20.09 40.14
CA ASP A 334 -18.07 -20.69 39.69
C ASP A 334 -18.01 -22.22 39.81
#